data_AF-A0A5P1EFB3-F1
#
_entry.id   AF-A0A5P1EFB3-F1
#
_cell.length_a   1.000
_cell.length_b   1.000
_cell.length_c   1.000
_cell.angle_alpha   90.00
_cell.angle_beta   90.00
_cell.angle_gamma   90.00
#
_symmetry.space_group_name_H-M   'P 1'
#
loop_
_entity.id
_entity.type
_entity.pdbx_description
1 polymer ?
#
loop_
_entity_poly.entity_id
_entity_poly.type
_entity_poly.pdbx_seq_one_letter_code
_entity_poly.pdbx_strand_id
1 'polypeptide(L)' 'MENTWPVRCPENEEIALYLLKKRQEMAKPNGIAENLDMTLSNAYRSICSSKNPIKTMKDLSKI' A
#
# COMPACT_ATOMS: atom_id res chain seq x y z
N MET A 1 6.20 3.71 15.78
CA MET A 1 5.40 2.52 15.45
C MET A 1 4.78 2.77 14.10
N GLU A 2 5.21 2.05 13.07
CA GLU A 2 4.47 2.07 11.80
C GLU A 2 3.11 1.43 12.06
N ASN A 3 2.05 2.23 11.95
CA ASN A 3 0.68 1.76 12.09
C ASN A 3 0.37 0.83 10.91
N THR A 4 0.68 -0.45 11.05
CA THR A 4 0.32 -1.46 10.06
C THR A 4 -1.20 -1.63 10.09
N TRP A 5 -1.84 -1.38 8.94
CA TRP A 5 -3.28 -1.54 8.83
C TRP A 5 -3.59 -3.03 8.74
N PRO A 6 -4.59 -3.54 9.48
CA PRO A 6 -4.95 -4.94 9.41
C PRO A 6 -5.41 -5.27 7.98
N VAL A 7 -4.81 -6.30 7.39
CA VAL A 7 -5.16 -6.77 6.04
C VAL A 7 -6.40 -7.66 6.15
N ARG A 8 -7.46 -7.30 5.45
CA ARG A 8 -8.76 -8.00 5.50
C ARG A 8 -8.85 -9.23 4.59
N CYS A 9 -7.93 -9.36 3.63
CA CYS A 9 -7.82 -10.46 2.69
C CYS A 9 -6.37 -10.97 2.70
N PRO A 10 -6.08 -12.18 3.20
CA PRO A 10 -4.72 -12.69 3.33
C PRO A 10 -3.90 -12.64 2.03
N GLU A 11 -4.55 -12.85 0.88
CA GLU A 11 -3.92 -12.77 -0.44
C GLU A 11 -3.37 -11.37 -0.78
N ASN A 12 -3.82 -10.33 -0.08
CA ASN A 12 -3.34 -8.96 -0.27
C ASN A 12 -2.15 -8.62 0.63
N GLU A 13 -1.76 -9.48 1.58
CA GLU A 13 -0.67 -9.21 2.53
C GLU A 13 0.66 -8.94 1.82
N GLU A 14 1.00 -9.75 0.82
CA GLU A 14 2.24 -9.60 0.07
C GLU A 14 2.32 -8.25 -0.64
N ILE A 15 1.22 -7.84 -1.30
CA ILE A 15 1.14 -6.57 -2.03
C ILE A 15 1.18 -5.39 -1.05
N ALA A 16 0.50 -5.50 0.09
CA ALA A 16 0.52 -4.48 1.14
C ALA A 16 1.94 -4.27 1.70
N LEU A 17 2.65 -5.37 1.99
CA LEU A 17 4.04 -5.34 2.47
C LEU A 17 4.99 -4.78 1.41
N TYR A 18 4.83 -5.19 0.15
CA TYR A 18 5.62 -4.67 -0.97
C TYR A 18 5.48 -3.15 -1.09
N LEU A 19 4.25 -2.63 -1.05
CA LEU A 19 3.99 -1.19 -1.16
C LEU A 19 4.60 -0.41 0.01
N LEU A 20 4.47 -0.91 1.23
CA LEU A 20 5.06 -0.29 2.42
C LEU A 20 6.59 -0.22 2.31
N LYS A 21 7.22 -1.33 1.92
CA LYS A 21 8.66 -1.38 1.69
C LYS A 21 9.08 -0.42 0.57
N LYS A 22 8.33 -0.37 -0.53
CA LYS A 22 8.62 0.52 -1.66
C LYS A 22 8.56 1.99 -1.25
N ARG A 23 7.57 2.36 -0.43
CA ARG A 23 7.46 3.70 0.16
C ARG A 23 8.69 4.05 1.01
N GLN A 24 9.14 3.14 1.87
CA GLN A 24 10.34 3.35 2.70
C GLN A 24 11.62 3.49 1.86
N GLU A 25 11.73 2.72 0.77
CA GLU A 25 12.84 2.84 -0.19
C GLU A 25 12.84 4.21 -0.87
N MET A 26 11.68 4.68 -1.31
CA MET A 26 11.52 5.99 -1.98
C MET A 26 11.72 7.17 -1.04
N ALA A 27 11.47 7.00 0.26
CA ALA A 27 11.72 8.03 1.26
C ALA A 27 13.22 8.27 1.52
N LYS A 28 14.13 7.44 0.98
CA LYS A 28 15.57 7.57 1.19
C LYS A 28 16.28 7.97 -0.11
N PRO A 29 17.30 8.86 -0.07
CA PRO A 29 17.80 9.61 1.10
C PRO A 29 17.08 10.96 1.32
N ASN A 30 16.42 11.53 0.31
CA ASN A 30 15.95 12.92 0.31
C ASN A 30 14.49 13.09 0.76
N GLY A 31 13.90 12.07 1.39
CA GLY A 31 12.47 12.05 1.67
C GLY A 31 11.65 11.74 0.43
N ILE A 32 10.34 11.65 0.65
CA ILE A 32 9.32 11.46 -0.38
C ILE A 32 8.46 12.71 -0.45
N ALA A 33 8.11 13.14 -1.66
CA ALA A 33 7.20 14.27 -1.84
C ALA A 33 5.86 13.98 -1.15
N GLU A 34 5.29 14.97 -0.45
CA GLU A 34 4.10 14.78 0.40
C GLU A 34 2.90 14.21 -0.38
N ASN A 35 2.70 14.68 -1.61
CA ASN A 35 1.65 14.18 -2.50
C ASN A 35 1.82 12.68 -2.84
N LEU A 36 3.06 12.26 -3.06
CA LEU A 36 3.40 10.87 -3.35
C LEU A 36 3.27 10.01 -2.09
N ASP A 37 3.73 10.52 -0.96
CA ASP A 37 3.60 9.86 0.34
C ASP A 37 2.15 9.61 0.73
N MET A 38 1.29 10.61 0.50
CA MET A 38 -0.15 10.53 0.71
C MET A 38 -0.80 9.52 -0.25
N THR A 39 -0.41 9.52 -1.52
CA THR A 39 -0.90 8.57 -2.53
C THR A 39 -0.57 7.13 -2.13
N LEU A 40 0.69 6.86 -1.76
CA LEU A 40 1.11 5.53 -1.31
C LEU A 40 0.43 5.10 0.00
N SER A 41 0.23 6.04 0.93
CA SER A 41 -0.51 5.79 2.17
C SER A 41 -1.96 5.42 1.92
N ASN A 42 -2.63 6.12 1.00
CA ASN A 42 -4.02 5.82 0.63
C ASN A 42 -4.13 4.47 -0.10
N ALA A 43 -3.23 4.19 -1.04
CA ALA A 43 -3.18 2.91 -1.73
C ALA A 43 -2.96 1.75 -0.74
N TYR A 44 -2.04 1.90 0.22
CA TYR A 44 -1.82 0.92 1.28
C TYR A 44 -3.10 0.66 2.09
N ARG A 45 -3.81 1.73 2.50
CA ARG A 45 -5.10 1.60 3.20
C ARG A 45 -6.16 0.90 2.36
N SER A 46 -6.30 1.25 1.07
CA SER A 46 -7.24 0.60 0.15
C SER A 46 -6.95 -0.89 0.03
N ILE A 47 -5.68 -1.28 -0.17
CA ILE A 47 -5.24 -2.69 -0.25
C ILE A 47 -5.57 -3.45 1.05
N CYS A 48 -5.21 -2.90 2.21
CA CYS A 48 -5.48 -3.53 3.50
C CYS A 48 -6.99 -3.68 3.77
N SER A 49 -7.80 -2.70 3.36
CA SER A 49 -9.24 -2.71 3.60
C SER A 49 -10.05 -3.54 2.59
N SER A 50 -9.45 -3.90 1.45
CA SER A 50 -10.10 -4.72 0.42
C SER A 50 -10.39 -6.12 0.96
N LYS A 51 -11.64 -6.56 0.76
CA LYS A 51 -12.09 -7.92 1.07
C LYS A 51 -11.83 -8.90 -0.07
N ASN A 52 -11.53 -8.38 -1.26
CA ASN A 52 -11.31 -9.18 -2.45
C ASN A 52 -9.81 -9.28 -2.75
N PRO A 53 -9.35 -10.42 -3.28
CA PRO A 53 -7.97 -10.58 -3.69
C PRO A 53 -7.66 -9.66 -4.86
N ILE A 54 -6.55 -8.93 -4.76
CA ILE A 54 -6.04 -8.04 -5.79
C ILE A 54 -4.99 -8.81 -6.59
N LYS A 55 -5.33 -9.20 -7.83
CA LYS A 55 -4.43 -10.02 -8.66
C LYS A 55 -3.94 -9.29 -9.88
N THR A 56 -4.59 -8.20 -10.26
CA THR A 56 -4.31 -7.45 -11.48
C THR A 56 -4.31 -5.95 -11.23
N MET A 57 -3.67 -5.20 -12.14
CA MET A 57 -3.76 -3.74 -12.16
C MET A 57 -5.21 -3.24 -12.28
N LYS A 58 -6.09 -4.02 -12.91
CA LYS A 58 -7.53 -3.71 -13.03
C LYS A 58 -8.27 -3.86 -11.70
N ASP A 59 -7.79 -4.71 -10.80
CA ASP A 59 -8.35 -4.82 -9.45
C ASP A 59 -7.91 -3.62 -8.60
N LEU A 60 -6.63 -3.22 -8.73
CA LEU A 60 -6.10 -2.00 -8.10
C LEU A 60 -6.81 -0.73 -8.57
N SER A 61 -7.21 -0.64 -9.84
CA SER A 61 -7.89 0.56 -10.35
C SER A 61 -9.34 0.72 -9.85
N LYS A 62 -9.88 -0.25 -9.11
CA LYS A 62 -11.27 -0.26 -8.61
C LYS A 62 -11.39 0.06 -7.12
N ILE A 63 -10.26 0.29 -6.45
CA ILE A 63 -10.15 0.55 -5.00
C ILE A 63 -9.49 1.91 -4.76
#